data_AF-A0A3P8GJC9-F1
#
_entry.id   AF-A0A3P8GJC9-F1
#
_cell.length_a   1.000
_cell.length_b   1.000
_cell.length_c   1.000
_cell.angle_alpha   90.00
_cell.angle_beta   90.00
_cell.angle_gamma   90.00
#
_symmetry.space_group_name_H-M   'P 1'
#
loop_
_entity.id
_entity.type
_entity.pdbx_description
1 polymer ?
#
loop_
_entity_poly.entity_id
_entity_poly.type
_entity_poly.pdbx_seq_one_letter_code
_entity_poly.pdbx_strand_id
1 'polypeptide(L)'
;MRYPCCQSEVGQPGCQICPTGHVHEANKWLDNEGFVTTLPPLPSSLTNRDKGDEDADGSESDRPAVNIYALDCEMVYTTAGCELARCTIVDARLRTIMDCVVRPDHMVLDCNTRFSGLTVEQVEAAEMRITDVQSKLLHLFDSDSILIGHSLDSDLTALKLIHSKVVDTSVVFPHRLGPPKKRALRNLVGEYLHRIIQQGECGHNSLEDASACMELMQYKVKEDLRRGKWAFKKTV
;
A
#
# COMPACT_ATOMS: atom_id res chain seq x y z
N MET A 1 23.35 -6.21 23.07
CA MET A 1 23.63 -6.39 21.63
C MET A 1 22.28 -6.64 20.94
N ARG A 2 22.03 -6.12 19.74
CA ARG A 2 20.73 -6.25 19.01
C ARG A 2 20.97 -6.85 17.63
N TYR A 3 20.01 -7.61 17.09
CA TYR A 3 20.12 -8.15 15.74
C TYR A 3 20.05 -7.02 14.69
N PRO A 4 20.92 -7.01 13.67
CA PRO A 4 20.91 -5.96 12.64
C PRO A 4 19.64 -6.01 11.76
N CYS A 5 19.06 -7.20 11.55
CA CYS A 5 17.86 -7.37 10.72
C CYS A 5 16.58 -6.75 11.32
N CYS A 6 16.32 -6.97 12.61
CA CYS A 6 15.05 -6.62 13.26
C CYS A 6 15.21 -5.74 14.50
N GLN A 7 16.45 -5.43 14.88
CA GLN A 7 16.78 -4.61 16.05
C GLN A 7 16.25 -5.16 17.39
N SER A 8 15.80 -6.42 17.43
CA SER A 8 15.44 -7.15 18.64
C SER A 8 16.67 -7.47 19.49
N GLU A 9 16.47 -7.67 20.79
CA GLU A 9 17.54 -8.03 21.73
C GLU A 9 18.15 -9.40 21.39
N VAL A 10 19.46 -9.53 21.54
CA VAL A 10 20.16 -10.81 21.36
C VAL A 10 19.67 -11.82 22.40
N GLY A 11 19.24 -13.00 21.95
CA GLY A 11 18.56 -14.02 22.76
C GLY A 11 17.05 -14.10 22.53
N GLN A 12 16.43 -13.09 21.91
CA GLN A 12 15.09 -13.22 21.36
C GLN A 12 15.12 -14.09 20.09
N PRO A 13 13.97 -14.67 19.67
CA PRO A 13 13.89 -15.50 18.46
C PRO A 13 14.41 -14.85 17.17
N GLY A 14 14.62 -13.53 17.16
CA GLY A 14 15.11 -12.76 16.02
C GLY A 14 14.02 -12.47 14.99
N CYS A 15 14.40 -11.86 13.87
CA CYS A 15 13.70 -12.04 12.59
C CYS A 15 13.76 -13.54 12.25
N GLN A 16 12.70 -14.14 11.70
CA GLN A 16 12.63 -15.60 11.53
C GLN A 16 13.89 -16.16 10.85
N ILE A 17 14.46 -17.20 11.48
CA ILE A 17 15.56 -17.97 10.90
C ILE A 17 14.92 -18.97 9.93
N CYS A 18 15.14 -18.79 8.63
CA CYS A 18 14.85 -19.82 7.65
C CYS A 18 15.98 -20.88 7.73
N PRO A 19 15.71 -22.11 8.17
CA PRO A 19 16.75 -23.13 8.31
C PRO A 19 17.23 -23.68 6.96
N THR A 20 16.48 -23.43 5.88
CA THR A 20 16.70 -24.01 4.55
C THR A 20 17.34 -23.04 3.54
N GLY A 21 17.49 -21.75 3.88
CA GLY A 21 18.04 -20.79 2.92
C GLY A 21 18.37 -19.42 3.52
N HIS A 22 19.13 -18.63 2.76
CA HIS A 22 19.40 -17.23 3.04
C HIS A 22 18.84 -16.38 1.91
N VAL A 23 18.09 -15.33 2.25
CA VAL A 23 17.60 -14.36 1.28
C VAL A 23 18.66 -13.28 1.11
N HIS A 24 19.10 -13.07 -0.12
CA HIS A 24 19.97 -11.95 -0.46
C HIS A 24 19.17 -10.94 -1.29
N GLU A 25 19.02 -9.71 -0.79
CA GLU A 25 18.52 -8.59 -1.60
C GLU A 25 19.69 -8.03 -2.43
N ALA A 26 19.84 -8.48 -3.68
CA ALA A 26 20.75 -7.85 -4.61
C ALA A 26 20.12 -6.56 -5.17
N ASN A 27 20.81 -5.43 -5.06
CA ASN A 27 20.59 -4.22 -5.88
C ASN A 27 19.15 -3.62 -5.91
N LYS A 28 18.47 -3.51 -4.76
CA LYS A 28 17.11 -2.93 -4.63
C LYS A 28 16.86 -1.58 -5.35
N TRP A 29 17.91 -0.80 -5.66
CA TRP A 29 17.79 0.56 -6.20
C TRP A 29 18.52 0.82 -7.51
N LEU A 30 19.30 -0.14 -8.02
CA LEU A 30 20.12 0.04 -9.23
C LEU A 30 19.51 -0.63 -10.46
N ASP A 31 18.53 -1.51 -10.25
CA ASP A 31 17.87 -2.25 -11.31
C ASP A 31 16.39 -1.84 -11.37
N ASN A 32 16.02 -1.16 -12.46
CA ASN A 32 14.65 -0.76 -12.74
C ASN A 32 13.97 -1.75 -13.73
N GLU A 33 14.51 -2.95 -13.92
CA GLU A 33 13.93 -3.95 -14.80
C GLU A 33 12.52 -4.35 -14.32
N GLY A 34 11.56 -4.29 -15.25
CA GLY A 34 10.15 -4.59 -14.99
C GLY A 34 9.39 -3.48 -14.25
N PHE A 35 10.00 -2.32 -13.99
CA PHE A 35 9.28 -1.18 -13.44
C PHE A 35 8.40 -0.51 -14.49
N VAL A 36 7.17 -0.21 -14.11
CA VAL A 36 6.22 0.56 -14.92
C VAL A 36 5.96 1.92 -14.27
N THR A 37 5.69 2.95 -15.08
CA THR A 37 5.39 4.30 -14.59
C THR A 37 3.95 4.67 -14.88
N THR A 38 3.24 5.28 -13.93
CA THR A 38 1.87 5.77 -14.15
C THR A 38 1.81 6.78 -15.29
N LEU A 39 0.82 6.64 -16.16
CA LEU A 39 0.65 7.49 -17.34
C LEU A 39 -0.08 8.80 -16.98
N PRO A 40 0.14 9.90 -17.73
CA PRO A 40 -0.65 11.11 -17.60
C PRO A 40 -2.16 10.84 -17.73
N PRO A 41 -3.02 11.63 -17.07
CA PRO A 41 -4.47 11.50 -17.22
C PRO A 41 -4.85 11.68 -18.70
N LEU A 42 -5.79 10.85 -19.16
CA LEU A 42 -6.36 11.02 -20.48
C LEU A 42 -7.07 12.38 -20.57
N PRO A 43 -7.01 13.06 -21.73
CA PRO A 43 -7.64 14.37 -21.90
C PRO A 43 -9.14 14.28 -21.68
N SER A 44 -9.73 15.32 -21.07
CA SER A 44 -11.14 15.37 -20.68
C SER A 44 -12.13 15.11 -21.82
N SER A 45 -11.71 15.32 -23.07
CA SER A 45 -12.53 15.02 -24.26
C SER A 45 -12.74 13.53 -24.52
N LEU A 46 -11.87 12.67 -24.00
CA LEU A 46 -11.92 11.20 -24.12
C LEU A 46 -12.43 10.52 -22.84
N THR A 47 -12.59 11.28 -21.77
CA THR A 47 -13.09 10.78 -20.49
C THR A 47 -14.44 11.43 -20.21
N ASN A 48 -15.47 10.67 -19.84
CA ASN A 48 -16.74 11.24 -19.33
C ASN A 48 -16.57 11.90 -17.93
N ARG A 49 -15.48 12.65 -17.71
CA ARG A 49 -15.17 13.37 -16.47
C ARG A 49 -15.82 14.77 -16.44
N ASP A 50 -16.15 15.36 -17.61
CA ASP A 50 -16.66 16.74 -17.73
C ASP A 50 -18.09 16.88 -18.31
N LYS A 51 -18.78 15.79 -18.68
CA LYS A 51 -20.21 15.89 -19.02
C LYS A 51 -21.02 15.82 -17.74
N GLY A 52 -21.44 16.98 -17.24
CA GLY A 52 -22.60 17.05 -16.35
C GLY A 52 -23.78 16.44 -17.08
N ASP A 53 -24.31 15.35 -16.54
CA ASP A 53 -25.49 14.67 -17.07
C ASP A 53 -26.72 15.59 -16.85
N GLU A 54 -27.10 16.32 -17.89
CA GLU A 54 -28.47 16.79 -18.05
C GLU A 54 -29.26 15.63 -18.70
N ASP A 55 -30.17 15.06 -17.90
CA ASP A 55 -31.27 14.16 -18.26
C ASP A 55 -31.14 12.63 -18.03
N ALA A 56 -32.07 12.18 -17.18
CA ALA A 56 -32.69 10.85 -17.05
C ALA A 56 -32.08 9.82 -16.06
N ASP A 57 -32.75 9.74 -14.91
CA ASP A 57 -32.88 8.59 -13.98
C ASP A 57 -31.78 8.34 -12.94
N GLY A 58 -31.86 9.07 -11.82
CA GLY A 58 -32.02 8.46 -10.48
C GLY A 58 -30.91 7.60 -9.86
N SER A 59 -29.73 7.44 -10.47
CA SER A 59 -28.58 6.78 -9.81
C SER A 59 -27.36 7.70 -9.81
N GLU A 60 -26.90 8.07 -8.60
CA GLU A 60 -25.73 8.91 -8.37
C GLU A 60 -24.52 8.42 -9.18
N SER A 61 -24.04 9.22 -10.14
CA SER A 61 -22.76 9.01 -10.81
C SER A 61 -21.62 9.33 -9.82
N ASP A 62 -21.37 8.35 -8.96
CA ASP A 62 -20.67 8.46 -7.68
C ASP A 62 -19.12 8.51 -7.77
N ARG A 63 -18.54 8.94 -8.89
CA ARG A 63 -17.08 9.01 -9.04
C ARG A 63 -16.57 10.40 -8.67
N PRO A 64 -15.84 10.56 -7.54
CA PRO A 64 -15.35 11.86 -7.11
C PRO A 64 -14.33 12.42 -8.11
N ALA A 65 -14.28 13.74 -8.23
CA ALA A 65 -13.34 14.49 -9.08
C ALA A 65 -11.85 14.32 -8.70
N VAL A 66 -11.54 13.52 -7.67
CA VAL A 66 -10.17 13.24 -7.22
C VAL A 66 -10.00 11.74 -7.03
N ASN A 67 -9.07 11.16 -7.79
CA ASN A 67 -8.70 9.75 -7.73
C ASN A 67 -7.77 9.51 -6.54
N ILE A 68 -8.32 9.13 -5.39
CA ILE A 68 -7.53 8.82 -4.18
C ILE A 68 -7.73 7.36 -3.82
N TYR A 69 -6.62 6.66 -3.64
CA TYR A 69 -6.60 5.25 -3.30
C TYR A 69 -5.64 4.99 -2.15
N ALA A 70 -5.98 4.07 -1.26
CA ALA A 70 -5.02 3.49 -0.34
C ALA A 70 -4.67 2.08 -0.78
N LEU A 71 -3.40 1.73 -0.66
CA LEU A 71 -2.90 0.41 -1.02
C LEU A 71 -1.99 -0.14 0.06
N ASP A 72 -1.99 -1.46 0.16
CA ASP A 72 -1.12 -2.23 1.03
C ASP A 72 -0.80 -3.56 0.32
N CYS A 73 0.46 -3.97 0.40
CA CYS A 73 0.96 -5.18 -0.23
C CYS A 73 1.53 -6.14 0.80
N GLU A 74 1.31 -7.42 0.56
CA GLU A 74 2.00 -8.48 1.29
C GLU A 74 3.07 -9.09 0.39
N MET A 75 4.24 -9.35 0.97
CA MET A 75 5.39 -9.87 0.26
C MET A 75 5.88 -11.18 0.86
N VAL A 76 6.48 -12.00 0.00
CA VAL A 76 7.11 -13.28 0.35
C VAL A 76 8.58 -13.26 -0.03
N TYR A 77 9.35 -14.14 0.59
CA TYR A 77 10.75 -14.33 0.25
C TYR A 77 10.92 -15.44 -0.78
N THR A 78 11.66 -15.14 -1.84
CA THR A 78 11.96 -16.06 -2.94
C THR A 78 13.46 -16.15 -3.17
N THR A 79 13.87 -16.97 -4.14
CA THR A 79 15.28 -17.07 -4.54
C THR A 79 15.85 -15.78 -5.14
N ALA A 80 15.02 -14.79 -5.48
CA ALA A 80 15.44 -13.50 -6.01
C ALA A 80 15.28 -12.33 -5.01
N GLY A 81 14.85 -12.59 -3.78
CA GLY A 81 14.63 -11.55 -2.76
C GLY A 81 13.18 -11.47 -2.32
N CYS A 82 12.74 -10.27 -1.96
CA CYS A 82 11.37 -10.00 -1.53
C CYS A 82 10.48 -9.71 -2.76
N GLU A 83 9.43 -10.49 -2.98
CA GLU A 83 8.52 -10.35 -4.12
C GLU A 83 7.06 -10.20 -3.67
N LEU A 84 6.26 -9.52 -4.49
CA LEU A 84 4.83 -9.31 -4.25
C LEU A 84 4.07 -10.64 -4.22
N ALA A 85 3.20 -10.81 -3.22
CA ALA A 85 2.33 -11.98 -3.10
C ALA A 85 0.86 -11.62 -2.83
N ARG A 86 0.54 -10.43 -2.35
CA ARG A 86 -0.82 -9.89 -2.33
C ARG A 86 -0.80 -8.39 -2.55
N CYS A 87 -1.80 -7.88 -3.26
CA CYS A 87 -2.02 -6.44 -3.39
C CYS A 87 -3.49 -6.14 -3.13
N THR A 88 -3.73 -5.21 -2.19
CA THR A 88 -5.07 -4.74 -1.85
C THR A 88 -5.15 -3.23 -2.05
N ILE A 89 -6.24 -2.77 -2.66
CA ILE A 89 -6.52 -1.36 -2.94
C ILE A 89 -7.94 -1.04 -2.48
N VAL A 90 -8.06 0.06 -1.75
CA VAL A 90 -9.35 0.66 -1.37
C VAL A 90 -9.47 2.07 -1.90
N ASP A 91 -10.68 2.50 -2.24
CA ASP A 91 -10.96 3.88 -2.61
C ASP A 91 -11.14 4.80 -1.39
N ALA A 92 -11.32 6.09 -1.65
CA ALA A 92 -11.59 7.09 -0.60
C ALA A 92 -12.86 6.82 0.23
N ARG A 93 -13.76 5.94 -0.22
CA ARG A 93 -14.98 5.53 0.49
C ARG A 93 -14.79 4.20 1.23
N LEU A 94 -13.55 3.71 1.31
CA LEU A 94 -13.19 2.44 1.93
C LEU A 94 -13.80 1.21 1.22
N ARG A 95 -14.18 1.36 -0.06
CA ARG A 95 -14.61 0.21 -0.87
C ARG A 95 -13.39 -0.49 -1.44
N THR A 96 -13.35 -1.81 -1.34
CA THR A 96 -12.31 -2.63 -1.97
C THR A 96 -12.44 -2.56 -3.48
N ILE A 97 -11.42 -2.02 -4.14
CA ILE A 97 -11.36 -1.92 -5.61
C ILE A 97 -10.60 -3.10 -6.19
N MET A 98 -9.56 -3.55 -5.49
CA MET A 98 -8.75 -4.69 -5.88
C MET A 98 -8.29 -5.43 -4.63
N ASP A 99 -8.37 -6.76 -4.65
CA ASP A 99 -7.71 -7.62 -3.69
C ASP A 99 -7.31 -8.89 -4.44
N CYS A 100 -6.01 -9.13 -4.58
CA CYS A 100 -5.51 -10.24 -5.38
C CYS A 100 -4.27 -10.85 -4.76
N VAL A 101 -4.22 -12.19 -4.77
CA VAL A 101 -3.02 -12.96 -4.48
C VAL A 101 -2.24 -13.10 -5.78
N VAL A 102 -0.93 -12.91 -5.70
CA VAL A 102 0.00 -12.85 -6.83
C VAL A 102 0.96 -14.01 -6.70
N ARG A 103 1.19 -14.71 -7.80
CA ARG A 103 2.21 -15.74 -7.89
C ARG A 103 3.56 -15.09 -8.21
N PRO A 104 4.57 -15.21 -7.33
CA PRO A 104 5.92 -14.75 -7.63
C PRO A 104 6.52 -15.50 -8.83
N ASP A 105 7.41 -14.84 -9.56
CA ASP A 105 8.10 -15.44 -10.70
C ASP A 105 9.16 -16.44 -10.27
N HIS A 106 9.74 -16.24 -9.07
CA HIS A 106 10.77 -17.10 -8.52
C HIS A 106 10.24 -18.06 -7.44
N MET A 107 11.02 -19.09 -7.16
CA MET A 107 10.67 -20.11 -6.17
C MET A 107 10.55 -19.49 -4.78
N VAL A 108 9.40 -19.68 -4.14
CA VAL A 108 9.14 -19.20 -2.78
C VAL A 108 9.97 -20.00 -1.78
N LEU A 109 10.72 -19.29 -0.93
CA LEU A 109 11.52 -19.85 0.16
C LEU A 109 10.80 -19.75 1.50
N ASP A 110 10.11 -18.63 1.73
CA ASP A 110 9.33 -18.39 2.94
C ASP A 110 8.17 -17.43 2.64
N CYS A 111 6.93 -17.88 2.90
CA CYS A 111 5.74 -17.06 2.74
C CYS A 111 5.67 -15.91 3.76
N ASN A 112 6.51 -15.91 4.79
CA ASN A 112 6.49 -14.91 5.84
C ASN A 112 5.08 -14.77 6.46
N THR A 113 4.37 -15.90 6.63
CA THR A 113 2.93 -15.98 6.94
C THR A 113 2.52 -15.18 8.17
N ARG A 114 3.43 -15.00 9.13
CA ARG A 114 3.20 -14.13 10.29
C ARG A 114 2.90 -12.67 9.92
N PHE A 115 3.43 -12.19 8.81
CA PHE A 115 3.19 -10.85 8.31
C PHE A 115 2.26 -10.92 7.11
N SER A 116 2.56 -11.74 6.09
CA SER A 116 1.77 -11.80 4.87
C SER A 116 0.35 -12.37 5.02
N GLY A 117 0.13 -13.19 6.05
CA GLY A 117 -1.09 -13.98 6.21
C GLY A 117 -1.35 -15.01 5.10
N LEU A 118 -0.36 -15.28 4.25
CA LEU A 118 -0.48 -16.21 3.13
C LEU A 118 0.16 -17.57 3.45
N THR A 119 -0.50 -18.64 3.00
CA THR A 119 0.08 -19.98 2.97
C THR A 119 0.77 -20.26 1.63
N VAL A 120 1.68 -21.24 1.60
CA VAL A 120 2.37 -21.66 0.38
C VAL A 120 1.37 -22.08 -0.69
N GLU A 121 0.33 -22.81 -0.30
CA GLU A 121 -0.70 -23.30 -1.21
C GLU A 121 -1.49 -22.15 -1.85
N GLN A 122 -1.79 -21.09 -1.08
CA GLN A 122 -2.46 -19.90 -1.61
C GLN A 122 -1.60 -19.17 -2.65
N VAL A 123 -0.29 -19.05 -2.39
CA VAL A 123 0.65 -18.39 -3.31
C VAL A 123 0.89 -19.23 -4.56
N GLU A 124 1.02 -20.54 -4.43
CA GLU A 124 1.22 -21.46 -5.57
C GLU A 124 -0.03 -21.62 -6.44
N ALA A 125 -1.23 -21.55 -5.83
CA ALA A 125 -2.50 -21.60 -6.54
C ALA A 125 -2.89 -20.26 -7.21
N ALA A 126 -2.17 -19.18 -6.93
CA ALA A 126 -2.46 -17.88 -7.53
C ALA A 126 -2.19 -17.91 -9.05
N GLU A 127 -3.15 -17.37 -9.81
CA GLU A 127 -3.05 -17.28 -11.28
C GLU A 127 -2.45 -15.95 -11.74
N MET A 128 -2.67 -14.88 -10.97
CA MET A 128 -2.21 -13.54 -11.32
C MET A 128 -0.70 -13.41 -11.16
N ARG A 129 -0.04 -12.82 -12.15
CA ARG A 129 1.36 -12.41 -12.08
C ARG A 129 1.49 -10.91 -11.81
N ILE A 130 2.71 -10.47 -11.51
CA ILE A 130 3.03 -9.06 -11.30
C ILE A 130 2.61 -8.18 -12.49
N THR A 131 2.78 -8.66 -13.73
CA THR A 131 2.40 -7.95 -14.95
C THR A 131 0.90 -7.72 -15.06
N ASP A 132 0.09 -8.67 -14.56
CA ASP A 132 -1.37 -8.55 -14.55
C ASP A 132 -1.82 -7.49 -13.53
N VAL A 133 -1.18 -7.49 -12.35
CA VAL A 133 -1.38 -6.46 -11.34
C VAL A 133 -1.02 -5.10 -11.90
N GLN A 134 0.19 -4.94 -12.43
CA GLN A 134 0.66 -3.68 -13.03
C GLN A 134 -0.29 -3.17 -14.12
N SER A 135 -0.77 -4.04 -15.00
CA SER A 135 -1.74 -3.68 -16.05
C SER A 135 -3.05 -3.16 -15.44
N LYS A 136 -3.55 -3.80 -14.38
CA LYS A 136 -4.73 -3.32 -13.65
C LYS A 136 -4.48 -1.98 -12.95
N LEU A 137 -3.30 -1.80 -12.34
CA LEU A 137 -2.92 -0.54 -11.67
C LEU A 137 -2.84 0.62 -12.66
N LEU A 138 -2.22 0.43 -13.82
CA LEU A 138 -2.11 1.45 -14.85
C LEU A 138 -3.45 1.80 -15.51
N HIS A 139 -4.43 0.90 -15.43
CA HIS A 139 -5.80 1.19 -15.84
C HIS A 139 -6.58 1.95 -14.75
N LEU A 140 -6.30 1.66 -13.49
CA LEU A 140 -6.99 2.25 -12.35
C LEU A 140 -6.44 3.64 -12.00
N PHE A 141 -5.14 3.84 -12.13
CA PHE A 141 -4.43 5.04 -11.70
C PHE A 141 -3.80 5.78 -12.88
N ASP A 142 -3.89 7.10 -12.84
CA ASP A 142 -3.08 7.99 -13.67
C ASP A 142 -2.02 8.69 -12.79
N SER A 143 -1.14 9.50 -13.40
CA SER A 143 -0.10 10.24 -12.68
C SER A 143 -0.67 11.30 -11.74
N ASP A 144 -1.96 11.62 -11.86
CA ASP A 144 -2.65 12.60 -11.04
C ASP A 144 -3.40 11.99 -9.86
N SER A 145 -3.64 10.68 -9.88
CA SER A 145 -4.11 9.91 -8.74
C SER A 145 -3.20 10.08 -7.53
N ILE A 146 -3.75 10.04 -6.31
CA ILE A 146 -3.00 10.08 -5.05
C ILE A 146 -3.02 8.70 -4.43
N LEU A 147 -1.84 8.13 -4.19
CA LEU A 147 -1.68 6.85 -3.51
C LEU A 147 -1.33 7.07 -2.04
N ILE A 148 -2.09 6.44 -1.15
CA ILE A 148 -1.95 6.49 0.30
C ILE A 148 -1.51 5.12 0.82
N GLY A 149 -0.62 5.09 1.82
CA GLY A 149 -0.23 3.85 2.46
C GLY A 149 0.71 4.09 3.63
N HIS A 150 1.39 3.04 4.10
CA HIS A 150 2.28 3.12 5.24
C HIS A 150 3.64 2.48 4.93
N SER A 151 4.70 3.28 4.84
CA SER A 151 6.02 2.83 4.37
C SER A 151 5.98 2.27 2.94
N LEU A 152 5.35 3.04 2.04
CA LEU A 152 5.07 2.66 0.65
C LEU A 152 6.32 2.41 -0.20
N ASP A 153 7.51 2.73 0.30
CA ASP A 153 8.77 2.39 -0.36
C ASP A 153 8.88 0.88 -0.65
N SER A 154 8.39 0.04 0.27
CA SER A 154 8.47 -1.40 0.11
C SER A 154 7.38 -1.91 -0.85
N ASP A 155 6.15 -1.41 -0.73
CA ASP A 155 5.03 -1.72 -1.61
C ASP A 155 5.32 -1.34 -3.08
N LEU A 156 5.75 -0.10 -3.32
CA LEU A 156 6.00 0.38 -4.68
C LEU A 156 7.18 -0.33 -5.34
N THR A 157 8.18 -0.74 -4.55
CA THR A 157 9.28 -1.58 -5.04
C THR A 157 8.77 -2.99 -5.40
N ALA A 158 7.96 -3.62 -4.55
CA ALA A 158 7.39 -4.94 -4.81
C ALA A 158 6.43 -4.95 -6.01
N LEU A 159 5.64 -3.87 -6.18
CA LEU A 159 4.78 -3.66 -7.35
C LEU A 159 5.57 -3.31 -8.62
N LYS A 160 6.86 -2.99 -8.48
CA LYS A 160 7.70 -2.40 -9.52
C LYS A 160 6.96 -1.21 -10.19
N LEU A 161 6.45 -0.30 -9.39
CA LEU A 161 5.63 0.84 -9.84
C LEU A 161 6.28 2.17 -9.47
N ILE A 162 6.50 3.01 -10.47
CA ILE A 162 6.98 4.38 -10.31
C ILE A 162 5.77 5.32 -10.35
N HIS A 163 5.49 5.97 -9.22
CA HIS A 163 4.41 6.93 -9.07
C HIS A 163 4.83 8.11 -8.19
N SER A 164 4.51 9.33 -8.60
CA SER A 164 5.03 10.56 -7.96
C SER A 164 4.14 11.13 -6.85
N LYS A 165 2.82 10.90 -6.90
CA LYS A 165 1.86 11.52 -5.96
C LYS A 165 1.50 10.57 -4.83
N VAL A 166 2.45 10.42 -3.91
CA VAL A 166 2.35 9.49 -2.79
C VAL A 166 2.18 10.23 -1.46
N VAL A 167 1.28 9.75 -0.62
CA VAL A 167 1.10 10.18 0.77
C VAL A 167 1.38 9.01 1.69
N ASP A 168 2.58 9.01 2.28
CA ASP A 168 3.00 7.98 3.23
C ASP A 168 2.65 8.39 4.67
N THR A 169 1.77 7.62 5.31
CA THR A 169 1.34 7.88 6.69
C THR A 169 2.49 7.79 7.69
N SER A 170 3.54 7.01 7.42
CA SER A 170 4.75 6.96 8.26
C SER A 170 5.54 8.28 8.25
N VAL A 171 5.39 9.07 7.19
CA VAL A 171 5.98 10.41 7.04
C VAL A 171 5.06 11.47 7.61
N VAL A 172 3.75 11.38 7.34
CA VAL A 172 2.73 12.32 7.85
C VAL A 172 2.68 12.30 9.38
N PHE A 173 2.90 11.14 10.01
CA PHE A 173 2.95 10.96 11.45
C PHE A 173 4.36 10.57 11.91
N PRO A 174 5.29 11.55 11.99
CA PRO A 174 6.69 11.27 12.20
C PRO A 174 6.97 10.67 13.58
N HIS A 175 8.01 9.85 13.67
CA HIS A 175 8.52 9.35 14.94
C HIS A 175 9.22 10.47 15.73
N ARG A 176 9.05 10.48 17.06
CA ARG A 176 9.63 11.53 17.94
C ARG A 176 11.16 11.63 17.88
N LEU A 177 11.83 10.51 17.60
CA LEU A 177 13.28 10.43 17.45
C LEU A 177 13.78 10.79 16.03
N GLY A 178 12.88 11.13 15.10
CA GLY A 178 13.22 11.43 13.72
C GLY A 178 13.64 10.22 12.88
N PRO A 179 13.96 10.45 11.60
CA PRO A 179 14.46 9.42 10.68
C PRO A 179 15.75 8.75 11.20
N PRO A 180 15.99 7.46 10.89
CA PRO A 180 15.19 6.57 10.03
C PRO A 180 14.04 5.86 10.77
N LYS A 181 13.78 6.18 12.05
CA LYS A 181 12.74 5.50 12.82
C LYS A 181 11.36 5.92 12.33
N LYS A 182 10.52 4.93 12.00
CA LYS A 182 9.11 5.10 11.64
C LYS A 182 8.22 4.59 12.78
N ARG A 183 7.01 5.13 12.90
CA ARG A 183 5.99 4.61 13.83
C ARG A 183 5.25 3.47 13.13
N ALA A 184 5.03 2.35 13.81
CA ALA A 184 4.21 1.26 13.25
C ALA A 184 2.75 1.71 13.06
N LEU A 185 2.11 1.24 11.98
CA LEU A 185 0.71 1.55 11.65
C LEU A 185 -0.24 1.26 12.82
N ARG A 186 -0.14 0.08 13.44
CA ARG A 186 -0.95 -0.27 14.63
C ARG A 186 -0.88 0.75 15.77
N ASN A 187 0.29 1.37 15.98
CA ASN A 187 0.45 2.38 17.03
C ASN A 187 -0.19 3.71 16.64
N LEU A 188 -0.21 4.05 15.35
CA LEU A 188 -0.89 5.23 14.83
C LEU A 188 -2.41 5.06 14.93
N VAL A 189 -2.91 3.91 14.49
CA VAL A 189 -4.33 3.58 14.52
C VAL A 189 -4.85 3.53 15.96
N GLY A 190 -4.11 2.93 16.89
CA GLY A 190 -4.45 2.93 18.30
C GLY A 190 -4.48 4.33 18.93
N GLU A 191 -3.53 5.21 18.58
CA GLU A 191 -3.47 6.58 19.12
C GLU A 191 -4.56 7.49 18.56
N TYR A 192 -4.76 7.49 17.23
CA TYR A 192 -5.60 8.49 16.55
C TYR A 192 -7.02 8.02 16.26
N LEU A 193 -7.20 6.72 15.97
CA LEU A 193 -8.50 6.14 15.64
C LEU A 193 -9.09 5.33 16.81
N HIS A 194 -8.33 5.17 17.90
CA HIS A 194 -8.72 4.38 19.08
C HIS A 194 -9.17 2.95 18.73
N ARG A 195 -8.58 2.38 17.68
CA ARG A 195 -8.84 1.03 17.19
C ARG A 195 -7.59 0.17 17.33
N ILE A 196 -7.79 -1.10 17.63
CA ILE A 196 -6.72 -2.09 17.66
C ILE A 196 -6.81 -2.89 16.36
N ILE A 197 -5.69 -2.98 15.64
CA ILE A 197 -5.55 -3.73 14.37
C ILE A 197 -4.39 -4.72 14.48
N GLN A 198 -4.27 -5.65 13.53
CA GLN A 198 -3.17 -6.63 13.46
C GLN A 198 -3.08 -7.56 14.70
N GLN A 199 -4.24 -7.98 15.24
CA GLN A 199 -4.32 -8.88 16.41
C GLN A 199 -4.47 -10.36 16.04
N GLY A 200 -4.66 -10.67 14.76
CA GLY A 200 -4.86 -12.04 14.29
C GLY A 200 -3.59 -12.88 14.41
N GLU A 201 -3.76 -14.17 14.75
CA GLU A 201 -2.67 -15.15 14.70
C GLU A 201 -2.31 -15.54 13.25
N CYS A 202 -3.21 -15.27 12.30
CA CYS A 202 -3.10 -15.64 10.89
C CYS A 202 -2.41 -14.58 10.00
N GLY A 203 -1.56 -13.73 10.58
CA GLY A 203 -0.85 -12.67 9.85
C GLY A 203 -1.61 -11.36 9.74
N HIS A 204 -1.05 -10.41 8.98
CA HIS A 204 -1.70 -9.13 8.73
C HIS A 204 -2.81 -9.30 7.69
N ASN A 205 -3.72 -8.32 7.68
CA ASN A 205 -4.78 -8.24 6.71
C ASN A 205 -4.60 -6.95 5.93
N SER A 206 -4.07 -7.06 4.71
CA SER A 206 -3.82 -5.93 3.82
C SER A 206 -5.05 -5.05 3.58
N LEU A 207 -6.27 -5.60 3.65
CA LEU A 207 -7.49 -4.80 3.58
C LEU A 207 -7.70 -3.93 4.83
N GLU A 208 -7.43 -4.47 6.02
CA GLU A 208 -7.49 -3.73 7.29
C GLU A 208 -6.44 -2.60 7.27
N ASP A 209 -5.24 -2.89 6.81
CA ASP A 209 -4.11 -1.96 6.81
C ASP A 209 -4.29 -0.83 5.78
N ALA A 210 -4.72 -1.15 4.54
CA ALA A 210 -5.03 -0.15 3.53
C ALA A 210 -6.19 0.78 3.97
N SER A 211 -7.25 0.20 4.53
CA SER A 211 -8.40 0.96 5.05
C SER A 211 -7.99 1.87 6.21
N ALA A 212 -7.17 1.35 7.14
CA ALA A 212 -6.66 2.13 8.26
C ALA A 212 -5.80 3.32 7.81
N CYS A 213 -4.99 3.15 6.75
CA CYS A 213 -4.22 4.25 6.17
C CYS A 213 -5.12 5.36 5.60
N MET A 214 -6.17 4.98 4.86
CA MET A 214 -7.16 5.92 4.35
C MET A 214 -7.87 6.67 5.48
N GLU A 215 -8.34 5.96 6.51
CA GLU A 215 -9.02 6.56 7.67
C GLU A 215 -8.10 7.51 8.46
N LEU A 216 -6.83 7.15 8.65
CA LEU A 216 -5.84 8.02 9.29
C LEU A 216 -5.67 9.34 8.54
N MET A 217 -5.63 9.30 7.20
CA MET A 217 -5.53 10.49 6.39
C MET A 217 -6.81 11.33 6.42
N GLN A 218 -7.99 10.70 6.38
CA GLN A 218 -9.26 11.39 6.56
C GLN A 218 -9.35 12.09 7.92
N TYR A 219 -8.92 11.42 9.00
CA TYR A 219 -8.80 12.00 10.33
C TYR A 219 -7.87 13.22 10.33
N LYS A 220 -6.68 13.07 9.73
CA LYS A 220 -5.68 14.14 9.68
C LYS A 220 -6.18 15.39 8.96
N VAL A 221 -6.84 15.20 7.82
CA VAL A 221 -7.45 16.30 7.03
C VAL A 221 -8.53 17.00 7.86
N LYS A 222 -9.44 16.25 8.48
CA LYS A 222 -10.49 16.82 9.35
C LYS A 222 -9.90 17.63 10.51
N GLU A 223 -8.85 17.12 11.16
CA GLU A 223 -8.17 17.81 12.25
C GLU A 223 -7.44 19.09 11.79
N ASP A 224 -6.74 19.05 10.65
CA ASP A 224 -6.06 20.22 10.13
C ASP A 224 -7.04 21.32 9.71
N LEU A 225 -8.21 20.95 9.17
CA LEU A 225 -9.30 21.88 8.87
C LEU A 225 -9.87 22.52 10.14
N ARG A 226 -10.13 21.72 11.18
CA ARG A 226 -10.59 22.24 12.49
C ARG A 226 -9.60 23.22 13.11
N ARG A 227 -8.30 22.97 12.95
CA ARG A 227 -7.22 23.83 13.45
C ARG A 227 -6.97 25.06 12.58
N GLY A 228 -7.73 25.26 11.50
CA GLY A 228 -7.59 26.41 10.62
C GLY A 228 -6.26 26.44 9.84
N LYS A 229 -5.56 25.31 9.74
CA LYS A 229 -4.28 25.24 8.99
C LYS A 229 -4.47 25.47 7.49
N TRP A 230 -5.70 25.29 6.99
CA TRP A 230 -6.06 25.44 5.59
C TRP A 230 -7.27 26.36 5.50
N ALA A 231 -7.05 27.61 5.10
CA ALA A 231 -8.12 28.48 4.67
C ALA A 231 -8.32 28.28 3.16
N PHE A 232 -9.38 27.56 2.78
CA PHE A 232 -9.79 27.57 1.38
C PHE A 232 -10.18 29.00 1.03
N LYS A 233 -9.38 29.66 0.18
CA LYS A 233 -9.85 30.90 -0.44
C LYS A 233 -11.11 30.52 -1.22
N LYS A 234 -12.26 30.99 -0.76
CA LYS A 234 -13.45 31.03 -1.60
C LYS A 234 -13.08 31.91 -2.79
N THR A 235 -12.84 31.30 -3.94
CA THR A 235 -12.82 32.03 -5.21
C THR A 235 -14.23 32.55 -5.39
N VAL A 236 -14.38 33.87 -5.26
CA VAL A 236 -15.61 34.61 -5.57
C VAL A 236 -15.71 34.79 -7.07
#